data_AF-A0A9E4X8C9-F1
#
_entry.id   AF-A0A9E4X8C9-F1
#
_cell.length_a   1.000
_cell.length_b   1.000
_cell.length_c   1.000
_cell.angle_alpha   90.00
_cell.angle_beta   90.00
_cell.angle_gamma   90.00
#
_symmetry.space_group_name_H-M   'P 1'
#
loop_
_entity.id
_entity.type
_entity.pdbx_description
1 polymer ?
#
loop_
_entity_poly.entity_id
_entity_poly.type
_entity_poly.pdbx_seq_one_letter_code
_entity_poly.pdbx_strand_id
1 'polypeptide(L)'
;MKIAVCMKYVPIIARIQFDYEAKTIIRDGVPSEVNPFDLLGLVRAVELKNSPDDEVVVISMGPPAASEGLTNCVALGADRAVLVTDRALAGSDTLATSRALSLALRREKPDLIICGRNSTDGETGQVGPEIAELMGLPHISSVRKLDLSDDGRSVIAERMTDEGFQTLECGLPALVCVTEGVAPELYPNKEQMDRAQGIPAEEVTCADLLADGPAGSTGDLTQFGAEGSPTWVDEIRLVEPNRLGVLLEDATPEDAAKQVAESLRKRLAELAAESGAGSGPASLPRYPGGKEKSIWVVAETTRQGLAHVTLEMLGKARELTQNTKSEVVAVLIAPQQDSTIAELASQGADRVLVLDNSQIGPVYGMAVGRALAEAVQKELPYAVLFASTADGRDLASRLAARLELGLTGDAIDLEIDAEGRLVQLKPALGGNVIAPILSKTLPNLVTLRPGLLTPAATEPGATATVEQLPAVPFDGPDVRLLKEEFQEDEVGLILAN
;
A
#
# COMPACT_ATOMS: atom_id res chain seq x y z
N MET A 1 4.42 9.51 27.72
CA MET A 1 4.14 9.36 26.28
C MET A 1 3.13 8.24 26.12
N LYS A 2 2.09 8.45 25.32
CA LYS A 2 1.13 7.40 24.96
C LYS A 2 1.42 6.92 23.54
N ILE A 3 1.64 5.62 23.37
CA ILE A 3 1.79 4.96 22.07
C ILE A 3 0.55 4.11 21.81
N ALA A 4 -0.09 4.30 20.66
CA ALA A 4 -1.14 3.39 20.18
C ALA A 4 -0.56 2.44 19.13
N VAL A 5 -0.84 1.14 19.25
CA VAL A 5 -0.44 0.14 18.27
C VAL A 5 -1.69 -0.43 17.61
N CYS A 6 -1.84 -0.23 16.31
CA CYS A 6 -2.91 -0.84 15.53
C CYS A 6 -2.51 -2.29 15.19
N MET A 7 -3.32 -3.24 15.62
CA MET A 7 -3.09 -4.67 15.43
C MET A 7 -4.24 -5.32 14.68
N LYS A 8 -3.91 -6.14 13.68
CA LYS A 8 -4.86 -6.99 12.98
C LYS A 8 -4.65 -8.46 13.32
N TYR A 9 -5.75 -9.13 13.64
CA TYR A 9 -5.79 -10.58 13.81
C TYR A 9 -6.12 -11.23 12.46
N VAL A 10 -5.18 -12.00 11.92
CA VAL A 10 -5.18 -12.48 10.53
C VAL A 10 -5.16 -14.01 10.47
N PRO A 11 -5.76 -14.64 9.45
CA PRO A 11 -5.63 -16.09 9.27
C PRO A 11 -4.19 -16.46 8.93
N ILE A 12 -3.74 -17.64 9.38
CA ILE A 12 -2.44 -18.18 8.95
C ILE A 12 -2.55 -18.63 7.49
N ILE A 13 -2.10 -17.78 6.56
CA ILE A 13 -2.25 -17.98 5.10
C ILE A 13 -1.71 -19.34 4.63
N ALA A 14 -0.58 -19.78 5.20
CA ALA A 14 0.03 -21.08 4.88
C ALA A 14 -0.83 -22.30 5.27
N ARG A 15 -1.88 -22.10 6.07
CA ARG A 15 -2.83 -23.15 6.48
C ARG A 15 -4.15 -23.11 5.70
N ILE A 16 -4.35 -22.14 4.82
CA ILE A 16 -5.53 -22.04 3.97
C ILE A 16 -5.47 -23.14 2.89
N GLN A 17 -6.59 -23.82 2.70
CA GLN A 17 -6.76 -24.83 1.67
C GLN A 17 -7.76 -24.36 0.61
N PHE A 18 -7.56 -24.83 -0.63
CA PHE A 18 -8.37 -24.46 -1.78
C PHE A 18 -8.99 -25.73 -2.37
N ASP A 19 -10.29 -25.67 -2.62
CA ASP A 19 -10.99 -26.66 -3.45
C ASP A 19 -11.05 -26.12 -4.88
N TYR A 20 -10.10 -26.54 -5.71
CA TYR A 20 -10.01 -26.11 -7.11
C TYR A 20 -11.13 -26.73 -7.98
N GLU A 21 -11.69 -27.87 -7.59
CA GLU A 21 -12.82 -28.48 -8.30
C GLU A 21 -14.12 -27.70 -8.03
N ALA A 22 -14.43 -27.45 -6.76
CA ALA A 22 -15.61 -26.67 -6.36
C ALA A 22 -15.42 -25.16 -6.55
N LYS A 23 -14.20 -24.71 -6.86
CA LYS A 23 -13.79 -23.31 -6.92
C LYS A 23 -14.12 -22.54 -5.64
N THR A 24 -13.79 -23.11 -4.48
CA THR A 24 -14.02 -22.48 -3.17
C THR A 24 -12.80 -22.51 -2.26
N ILE A 25 -12.82 -21.69 -1.21
CA ILE A 25 -11.79 -21.66 -0.16
C ILE A 25 -12.32 -22.46 1.04
N ILE A 26 -11.51 -23.39 1.55
CA ILE A 26 -11.82 -24.16 2.76
C ILE A 26 -11.37 -23.34 3.97
N ARG A 27 -12.34 -22.81 4.72
CA ARG A 27 -12.10 -21.89 5.85
C ARG A 27 -12.19 -22.56 7.23
N ASP A 28 -12.73 -23.77 7.30
CA ASP A 28 -12.93 -24.48 8.56
C ASP A 28 -11.60 -24.88 9.19
N GLY A 29 -11.42 -24.53 10.46
CA GLY A 29 -10.25 -24.92 11.25
C GLY A 29 -8.95 -24.18 10.91
N VAL A 30 -9.00 -23.10 10.10
CA VAL A 30 -7.82 -22.26 9.84
C VAL A 30 -7.54 -21.40 11.08
N PRO A 31 -6.40 -21.60 11.78
CA PRO A 31 -6.03 -20.77 12.92
C PRO A 31 -5.75 -19.33 12.48
N SER A 32 -5.83 -18.40 13.44
CA SER A 32 -5.47 -17.00 13.24
C SER A 32 -4.35 -16.60 14.18
N GLU A 33 -3.62 -15.56 13.82
CA GLU A 33 -2.48 -15.04 14.55
C GLU A 33 -2.47 -13.50 14.52
N VAL A 34 -1.67 -12.90 15.40
CA VAL A 34 -1.37 -11.47 15.30
C VAL A 34 -0.52 -11.26 14.05
N ASN A 35 -0.90 -10.28 13.22
CA ASN A 35 -0.11 -9.94 12.03
C ASN A 35 1.36 -9.69 12.41
N PRO A 36 2.34 -10.35 11.76
CA PRO A 36 3.74 -10.30 12.17
C PRO A 36 4.32 -8.89 12.25
N PHE A 37 3.96 -8.00 11.31
CA PHE A 37 4.43 -6.61 11.31
C PHE A 37 3.91 -5.80 12.51
N ASP A 38 2.66 -6.04 12.90
CA ASP A 38 2.04 -5.36 14.04
C ASP A 38 2.68 -5.82 15.35
N LEU A 39 3.08 -7.10 15.42
CA LEU A 39 3.80 -7.67 16.55
C LEU A 39 5.18 -7.01 16.72
N LEU A 40 5.92 -6.81 15.64
CA LEU A 40 7.19 -6.08 15.67
C LEU A 40 6.98 -4.63 16.13
N GLY A 41 5.92 -3.98 15.64
CA GLY A 41 5.53 -2.64 16.07
C GLY A 41 5.21 -2.55 17.55
N LEU A 42 4.52 -3.55 18.09
CA LEU A 42 4.24 -3.65 19.53
C LEU A 42 5.52 -3.79 20.34
N VAL A 43 6.41 -4.72 19.97
CA VAL A 43 7.67 -4.91 20.69
C VAL A 43 8.46 -3.60 20.71
N ARG A 44 8.52 -2.89 19.56
CA ARG A 44 9.18 -1.60 19.52
C ARG A 44 8.49 -0.55 20.39
N ALA A 45 7.16 -0.49 20.39
CA ALA A 45 6.40 0.42 21.25
C ALA A 45 6.76 0.23 22.73
N VAL A 46 6.84 -1.02 23.18
CA VAL A 46 7.21 -1.36 24.56
C VAL A 46 8.66 -0.95 24.87
N GLU A 47 9.59 -1.15 23.94
CA GLU A 47 10.99 -0.73 24.09
C GLU A 47 11.17 0.80 24.14
N LEU A 48 10.29 1.57 23.50
CA LEU A 48 10.34 3.04 23.50
C LEU A 48 9.88 3.66 24.83
N LYS A 49 9.27 2.88 25.73
CA LYS A 49 8.89 3.36 27.06
C LYS A 49 10.14 3.71 27.87
N ASN A 50 10.21 4.95 28.35
CA ASN A 50 11.32 5.47 29.16
C ASN A 50 10.87 5.93 30.56
N SER A 51 9.56 5.98 30.83
CA SER A 51 8.97 6.36 32.11
C SER A 51 7.89 5.35 32.55
N PRO A 52 7.67 5.14 33.86
CA PRO A 52 6.51 4.42 34.37
C PRO A 52 5.16 5.05 33.97
N ASP A 53 5.16 6.34 33.61
CA ASP A 53 3.98 7.07 33.14
C ASP A 53 3.73 6.89 31.62
N ASP A 54 4.63 6.20 30.91
CA ASP A 54 4.41 5.87 29.50
C ASP A 54 3.42 4.71 29.37
N GLU A 55 2.54 4.80 28.38
CA GLU A 55 1.45 3.84 28.16
C GLU A 55 1.47 3.35 26.72
N VAL A 56 1.40 2.03 26.53
CA VAL A 56 1.20 1.37 25.24
C VAL A 56 -0.21 0.76 25.21
N VAL A 57 -1.05 1.28 24.33
CA VAL A 57 -2.41 0.79 24.09
C VAL A 57 -2.44 0.05 22.76
N VAL A 58 -2.79 -1.22 22.77
CA VAL A 58 -3.02 -1.99 21.53
C VAL A 58 -4.49 -1.90 21.14
N ILE A 59 -4.77 -1.60 19.87
CA ILE A 59 -6.12 -1.43 19.34
C ILE A 59 -6.31 -2.39 18.17
N SER A 60 -7.40 -3.14 18.18
CA SER A 60 -7.79 -3.98 17.04
C SER A 60 -9.23 -3.71 16.63
N MET A 61 -9.48 -3.65 15.32
CA MET A 61 -10.83 -3.68 14.76
C MET A 61 -11.11 -5.08 14.22
N GLY A 62 -12.12 -5.77 14.76
CA GLY A 62 -12.36 -7.15 14.34
C GLY A 62 -13.49 -7.87 15.07
N PRO A 63 -13.72 -9.14 14.70
CA PRO A 63 -14.67 -9.99 15.40
C PRO A 63 -14.19 -10.30 16.85
N PRO A 64 -15.07 -10.79 17.74
CA PRO A 64 -14.71 -11.12 19.13
C PRO A 64 -13.47 -12.02 19.28
N ALA A 65 -13.20 -12.90 18.30
CA ALA A 65 -12.02 -13.76 18.29
C ALA A 65 -10.68 -12.98 18.30
N ALA A 66 -10.65 -11.73 17.82
CA ALA A 66 -9.46 -10.88 17.86
C ALA A 66 -9.00 -10.56 19.30
N SER A 67 -9.86 -10.76 20.30
CA SER A 67 -9.48 -10.66 21.72
C SER A 67 -8.35 -11.63 22.11
N GLU A 68 -8.20 -12.76 21.41
CA GLU A 68 -7.08 -13.68 21.62
C GLU A 68 -5.75 -13.01 21.23
N GLY A 69 -5.70 -12.40 20.04
CA GLY A 69 -4.55 -11.62 19.59
C GLY A 69 -4.23 -10.45 20.52
N LEU A 70 -5.25 -9.72 21.00
CA LEU A 70 -5.06 -8.64 21.97
C LEU A 70 -4.47 -9.14 23.29
N THR A 71 -4.89 -10.32 23.76
CA THR A 71 -4.33 -10.95 24.96
C THR A 71 -2.85 -11.28 24.77
N ASN A 72 -2.46 -11.78 23.59
CA ASN A 72 -1.05 -12.01 23.25
C ASN A 72 -0.24 -10.70 23.29
N CYS A 73 -0.82 -9.60 22.81
CA CYS A 73 -0.17 -8.28 22.84
C CYS A 73 0.03 -7.77 24.28
N VAL A 74 -0.96 -7.93 25.16
CA VAL A 74 -0.83 -7.60 26.59
C VAL A 74 0.24 -8.48 27.26
N ALA A 75 0.29 -9.77 26.92
CA ALA A 75 1.32 -10.68 27.43
C ALA A 75 2.74 -10.25 27.03
N LEU A 76 2.88 -9.58 25.89
CA LEU A 76 4.15 -9.02 25.40
C LEU A 76 4.46 -7.61 25.90
N GLY A 77 3.60 -7.02 26.73
CA GLY A 77 3.88 -5.78 27.44
C GLY A 77 3.02 -4.57 27.05
N ALA A 78 1.98 -4.73 26.23
CA ALA A 78 0.97 -3.69 26.12
C ALA A 78 0.28 -3.47 27.49
N ASP A 79 0.10 -2.21 27.89
CA ASP A 79 -0.51 -1.86 29.17
C ASP A 79 -2.03 -2.05 29.14
N ARG A 80 -2.65 -1.81 27.98
CA ARG A 80 -4.10 -1.88 27.78
C ARG A 80 -4.44 -2.33 26.36
N ALA A 81 -5.61 -2.93 26.21
CA ALA A 81 -6.13 -3.38 24.92
C ALA A 81 -7.52 -2.81 24.64
N VAL A 82 -7.80 -2.46 23.39
CA VAL A 82 -9.10 -1.99 22.91
C VAL A 82 -9.52 -2.86 21.73
N LEU A 83 -10.72 -3.42 21.80
CA LEU A 83 -11.36 -4.16 20.72
C LEU A 83 -12.52 -3.33 20.15
N VAL A 84 -12.32 -2.76 18.96
CA VAL A 84 -13.39 -2.14 18.18
C VAL A 84 -14.17 -3.25 17.47
N THR A 85 -15.36 -3.56 17.99
CA THR A 85 -16.16 -4.70 17.51
C THR A 85 -17.64 -4.36 17.40
N ASP A 86 -18.17 -4.54 16.20
CA ASP A 86 -19.57 -4.30 15.85
C ASP A 86 -19.88 -5.03 14.54
N ARG A 87 -21.12 -5.49 14.35
CA ARG A 87 -21.55 -6.06 13.07
C ARG A 87 -21.54 -5.02 11.94
N ALA A 88 -21.73 -3.75 12.26
CA ALA A 88 -21.67 -2.66 11.28
C ALA A 88 -20.29 -2.52 10.61
N LEU A 89 -19.23 -3.10 11.17
CA LEU A 89 -17.87 -3.08 10.61
C LEU A 89 -17.64 -4.18 9.56
N ALA A 90 -18.57 -5.13 9.41
CA ALA A 90 -18.39 -6.26 8.51
C ALA A 90 -18.28 -5.82 7.04
N GLY A 91 -17.30 -6.38 6.32
CA GLY A 91 -17.07 -6.06 4.91
C GLY A 91 -16.43 -4.69 4.67
N SER A 92 -15.83 -4.08 5.69
CA SER A 92 -15.02 -2.86 5.55
C SER A 92 -13.87 -3.09 4.58
N ASP A 93 -13.68 -2.16 3.63
CA ASP A 93 -12.42 -2.00 2.92
C ASP A 93 -11.43 -1.19 3.76
N THR A 94 -10.32 -0.76 3.16
CA THR A 94 -9.29 -0.01 3.88
C THR A 94 -9.81 1.31 4.40
N LEU A 95 -10.50 2.11 3.57
CA LEU A 95 -10.97 3.42 3.97
C LEU A 95 -12.00 3.34 5.10
N ALA A 96 -12.97 2.42 5.02
CA ALA A 96 -13.93 2.19 6.11
C ALA A 96 -13.23 1.72 7.41
N THR A 97 -12.22 0.85 7.29
CA THR A 97 -11.39 0.40 8.42
C THR A 97 -10.62 1.57 9.05
N SER A 98 -9.98 2.40 8.23
CA SER A 98 -9.19 3.55 8.64
C SER A 98 -10.04 4.61 9.32
N ARG A 99 -11.27 4.84 8.84
CA ARG A 99 -12.25 5.71 9.51
C ARG A 99 -12.55 5.22 10.93
N ALA A 100 -12.92 3.96 11.10
CA ALA A 100 -13.23 3.40 12.42
C ALA A 100 -12.02 3.46 13.37
N LEU A 101 -10.84 3.07 12.90
CA LEU A 101 -9.61 3.14 13.70
C LEU A 101 -9.22 4.57 14.04
N SER A 102 -9.39 5.54 13.14
CA SER A 102 -9.10 6.94 13.41
C SER A 102 -9.99 7.52 14.52
N LEU A 103 -11.26 7.11 14.60
CA LEU A 103 -12.17 7.51 15.69
C LEU A 103 -11.72 6.91 17.03
N ALA A 104 -11.33 5.63 17.04
CA ALA A 104 -10.78 4.98 18.23
C ALA A 104 -9.49 5.63 18.71
N LEU A 105 -8.56 5.94 17.78
CA LEU A 105 -7.29 6.61 18.08
C LEU A 105 -7.49 8.03 18.61
N ARG A 106 -8.49 8.78 18.11
CA ARG A 106 -8.84 10.11 18.63
C ARG A 106 -9.32 10.06 20.08
N ARG A 107 -10.01 9.00 20.50
CA ARG A 107 -10.38 8.78 21.91
C ARG A 107 -9.14 8.57 22.78
N GLU A 108 -8.18 7.80 22.28
CA GLU A 108 -6.96 7.48 23.01
C GLU A 108 -5.99 8.66 23.13
N LYS A 109 -5.99 9.58 22.16
CA LYS A 109 -5.06 10.75 22.08
C LYS A 109 -3.58 10.34 22.20
N PRO A 110 -3.10 9.39 21.37
CA PRO A 110 -1.70 8.98 21.42
C PRO A 110 -0.77 10.07 20.90
N ASP A 111 0.46 10.09 21.44
CA ASP A 111 1.57 10.86 20.89
C ASP A 111 2.14 10.16 19.65
N LEU A 112 2.23 8.83 19.65
CA LEU A 112 2.76 8.04 18.54
C LEU A 112 1.79 6.91 18.18
N ILE A 113 1.53 6.74 16.89
CA ILE A 113 0.75 5.61 16.37
C ILE A 113 1.68 4.70 15.58
N ILE A 114 1.66 3.41 15.89
CA ILE A 114 2.43 2.38 15.18
C ILE A 114 1.47 1.40 14.52
N CYS A 115 1.61 1.22 13.21
CA CYS A 115 0.96 0.17 12.42
C CYS A 115 2.03 -0.75 11.85
N GLY A 116 1.70 -2.00 11.51
CA GLY A 116 2.53 -2.77 10.59
C GLY A 116 2.46 -2.22 9.16
N ARG A 117 3.48 -2.49 8.34
CA ARG A 117 3.56 -2.07 6.92
C ARG A 117 2.33 -2.47 6.13
N ASN A 118 1.87 -3.71 6.31
CA ASN A 118 0.66 -4.27 5.72
C ASN A 118 0.21 -5.47 6.55
N SER A 119 -1.00 -5.97 6.30
CA SER A 119 -1.43 -7.27 6.81
C SER A 119 -1.12 -8.38 5.80
N THR A 120 -0.93 -9.61 6.27
CA THR A 120 -0.61 -10.78 5.41
C THR A 120 -1.79 -11.29 4.59
N ASP A 121 -3.02 -10.96 4.97
CA ASP A 121 -4.24 -11.40 4.29
C ASP A 121 -4.65 -10.46 3.14
N GLY A 122 -4.60 -9.15 3.37
CA GLY A 122 -5.00 -8.13 2.39
C GLY A 122 -3.83 -7.52 1.60
N GLU A 123 -2.63 -7.49 2.19
CA GLU A 123 -1.38 -6.99 1.60
C GLU A 123 -1.44 -5.53 1.08
N THR A 124 -2.45 -4.76 1.44
CA THR A 124 -2.68 -3.44 0.82
C THR A 124 -1.65 -2.40 1.27
N GLY A 125 -1.36 -2.35 2.57
CA GLY A 125 -0.51 -1.33 3.18
C GLY A 125 -1.12 0.07 3.21
N GLN A 126 -2.45 0.17 3.16
CA GLN A 126 -3.17 1.44 3.00
C GLN A 126 -3.72 2.01 4.31
N VAL A 127 -4.03 1.14 5.28
CA VAL A 127 -4.74 1.55 6.52
C VAL A 127 -3.95 2.56 7.34
N GLY A 128 -2.64 2.35 7.53
CA GLY A 128 -1.79 3.30 8.25
C GLY A 128 -1.74 4.70 7.60
N PRO A 129 -1.36 4.82 6.32
CA PRO A 129 -1.40 6.10 5.62
C PRO A 129 -2.78 6.78 5.60
N GLU A 130 -3.86 6.01 5.41
CA GLU A 130 -5.24 6.54 5.42
C GLU A 130 -5.62 7.08 6.80
N ILE A 131 -5.28 6.36 7.89
CA ILE A 131 -5.47 6.86 9.27
C ILE A 131 -4.72 8.18 9.45
N ALA A 132 -3.46 8.26 9.00
CA ALA A 132 -2.66 9.46 9.16
C ALA A 132 -3.31 10.66 8.45
N GLU A 133 -3.79 10.48 7.22
CA GLU A 133 -4.51 11.53 6.49
C GLU A 133 -5.80 11.95 7.20
N LEU A 134 -6.63 10.98 7.61
CA LEU A 134 -7.89 11.24 8.31
C LEU A 134 -7.68 11.94 9.66
N MET A 135 -6.53 11.72 10.30
CA MET A 135 -6.13 12.38 11.54
C MET A 135 -5.37 13.69 11.32
N GLY A 136 -4.92 13.98 10.10
CA GLY A 136 -4.07 15.13 9.78
C GLY A 136 -2.67 15.03 10.39
N LEU A 137 -2.12 13.81 10.50
CA LEU A 137 -0.83 13.52 11.10
C LEU A 137 0.25 13.30 10.03
N PRO A 138 1.51 13.70 10.29
CA PRO A 138 2.63 13.28 9.47
C PRO A 138 2.86 11.77 9.57
N HIS A 139 3.32 11.16 8.48
CA HIS A 139 3.41 9.72 8.31
C HIS A 139 4.74 9.25 7.72
N ILE A 140 5.29 8.16 8.27
CA ILE A 140 6.46 7.47 7.69
C ILE A 140 6.11 6.00 7.44
N SER A 141 6.17 5.56 6.18
CA SER A 141 5.96 4.15 5.78
C SER A 141 7.23 3.30 5.91
N SER A 142 7.06 1.97 5.93
CA SER A 142 8.14 0.96 5.82
C SER A 142 9.36 1.20 6.74
N VAL A 143 9.10 1.54 8.00
CA VAL A 143 10.12 1.85 9.00
C VAL A 143 10.77 0.58 9.52
N ARG A 144 12.08 0.45 9.31
CA ARG A 144 12.89 -0.69 9.80
C ARG A 144 13.73 -0.36 11.04
N LYS A 145 13.85 0.91 11.42
CA LYS A 145 14.42 1.37 12.70
C LYS A 145 13.66 2.61 13.15
N LEU A 146 13.33 2.70 14.43
CA LEU A 146 12.48 3.76 14.97
C LEU A 146 13.00 4.18 16.34
N ASP A 147 13.51 5.38 16.50
CA ASP A 147 13.98 5.93 17.77
C ASP A 147 13.28 7.26 18.09
N LEU A 148 13.33 7.69 19.34
CA LEU A 148 12.96 9.05 19.72
C LEU A 148 14.18 9.98 19.59
N SER A 149 13.94 11.24 19.28
CA SER A 149 14.96 12.28 19.40
C SER A 149 15.44 12.42 20.85
N ASP A 150 16.62 12.99 21.05
CA ASP A 150 17.19 13.22 22.38
C ASP A 150 16.27 14.06 23.31
N ASP A 151 15.45 14.95 22.73
CA ASP A 151 14.48 15.77 23.45
C ASP A 151 13.07 15.15 23.56
N GLY A 152 12.87 13.97 22.96
CA GLY A 152 11.63 13.20 22.97
C GLY A 152 10.46 13.85 22.22
N ARG A 153 10.72 14.85 21.35
CA ARG A 153 9.67 15.60 20.64
C ARG A 153 9.44 15.10 19.21
N SER A 154 10.35 14.33 18.65
CA SER A 154 10.24 13.75 17.32
C SER A 154 10.65 12.28 17.32
N VAL A 155 10.21 11.56 16.30
CA VAL A 155 10.75 10.25 15.95
C VAL A 155 11.84 10.41 14.90
N ILE A 156 12.90 9.61 15.03
CA ILE A 156 13.93 9.40 14.02
C ILE A 156 13.75 8.00 13.47
N ALA A 157 13.48 7.88 12.17
CA ALA A 157 13.14 6.62 11.54
C ALA A 157 14.03 6.33 10.33
N GLU A 158 14.45 5.07 10.17
CA GLU A 158 15.04 4.56 8.94
C GLU A 158 13.93 3.87 8.12
N ARG A 159 13.52 4.50 7.02
CA ARG A 159 12.52 4.03 6.07
C ARG A 159 13.17 3.25 4.95
N MET A 160 12.58 2.10 4.61
CA MET A 160 12.92 1.35 3.40
C MET A 160 12.25 1.97 2.17
N THR A 161 13.02 2.06 1.09
CA THR A 161 12.58 2.50 -0.24
C THR A 161 12.95 1.43 -1.26
N ASP A 162 12.45 1.58 -2.48
CA ASP A 162 12.75 0.67 -3.58
C ASP A 162 14.23 0.76 -4.06
N GLU A 163 14.95 1.86 -3.75
CA GLU A 163 16.36 2.06 -4.12
C GLU A 163 17.35 2.03 -2.92
N GLY A 164 16.86 1.78 -1.70
CA GLY A 164 17.69 1.80 -0.49
C GLY A 164 16.95 2.28 0.76
N PHE A 165 17.56 3.20 1.52
CA PHE A 165 17.06 3.67 2.82
C PHE A 165 17.04 5.19 2.95
N GLN A 166 16.07 5.72 3.68
CA GLN A 166 15.96 7.13 4.05
C GLN A 166 15.95 7.25 5.57
N THR A 167 16.79 8.13 6.13
CA THR A 167 16.67 8.57 7.53
C THR A 167 15.80 9.81 7.58
N LEU A 168 14.73 9.74 8.37
CA LEU A 168 13.67 10.73 8.43
C LEU A 168 13.47 11.18 9.88
N GLU A 169 13.11 12.44 10.06
CA GLU A 169 12.63 12.98 11.33
C GLU A 169 11.20 13.47 11.19
N CYS A 170 10.37 13.19 12.19
CA CYS A 170 8.98 13.58 12.20
C CYS A 170 8.55 14.00 13.61
N GLY A 171 8.00 15.21 13.76
CA GLY A 171 7.53 15.73 15.03
C GLY A 171 6.29 15.00 15.54
N LEU A 172 6.20 14.76 16.85
CA LEU A 172 5.03 14.17 17.48
C LEU A 172 3.87 15.21 17.59
N PRO A 173 2.60 14.81 17.42
CA PRO A 173 2.16 13.44 17.18
C PRO A 173 2.36 12.96 15.73
N ALA A 174 2.68 11.68 15.56
CA ALA A 174 2.99 11.08 14.26
C ALA A 174 2.44 9.64 14.13
N LEU A 175 2.32 9.17 12.90
CA LEU A 175 2.04 7.76 12.58
C LEU A 175 3.22 7.14 11.84
N VAL A 176 3.62 5.93 12.23
CA VAL A 176 4.66 5.16 11.53
C VAL A 176 4.15 3.77 11.19
N CYS A 177 4.44 3.30 9.98
CA CYS A 177 4.19 1.92 9.58
C CYS A 177 5.51 1.15 9.57
N VAL A 178 5.64 0.10 10.39
CA VAL A 178 6.90 -0.61 10.59
C VAL A 178 7.01 -1.89 9.78
N THR A 179 8.24 -2.30 9.49
CA THR A 179 8.57 -3.54 8.75
C THR A 179 9.62 -4.34 9.52
N GLU A 180 10.10 -5.45 8.94
CA GLU A 180 11.14 -6.30 9.51
C GLU A 180 12.39 -5.49 9.90
N GLY A 181 12.99 -5.87 11.03
CA GLY A 181 14.21 -5.24 11.55
C GLY A 181 13.99 -4.15 12.59
N VAL A 182 12.75 -3.66 12.77
CA VAL A 182 12.45 -2.62 13.78
C VAL A 182 12.58 -3.13 15.21
N ALA A 183 12.35 -4.42 15.43
CA ALA A 183 12.39 -5.11 16.71
C ALA A 183 12.64 -6.62 16.48
N PRO A 184 13.06 -7.39 17.51
CA PRO A 184 13.11 -8.84 17.42
C PRO A 184 11.70 -9.47 17.44
N GLU A 185 11.55 -10.62 16.80
CA GLU A 185 10.34 -11.45 16.92
C GLU A 185 10.28 -12.11 18.31
N LEU A 186 9.18 -11.90 19.02
CA LEU A 186 8.96 -12.43 20.37
C LEU A 186 7.63 -13.18 20.47
N TYR A 187 7.60 -14.18 21.35
CA TYR A 187 6.41 -14.96 21.67
C TYR A 187 6.21 -14.97 23.19
N PRO A 188 4.97 -14.78 23.68
CA PRO A 188 4.70 -14.78 25.11
C PRO A 188 4.89 -16.19 25.68
N ASN A 189 5.49 -16.27 26.85
CA ASN A 189 5.54 -17.51 27.64
C ASN A 189 4.26 -17.69 28.47
N LYS A 190 4.12 -18.85 29.12
CA LYS A 190 2.92 -19.19 29.90
C LYS A 190 2.63 -18.19 31.03
N GLU A 191 3.65 -17.74 31.77
CA GLU A 191 3.47 -16.81 32.90
C GLU A 191 2.99 -15.43 32.41
N GLN A 192 3.50 -14.98 31.27
CA GLN A 192 3.04 -13.74 30.62
C GLN A 192 1.57 -13.86 30.19
N MET A 193 1.19 -15.00 29.60
CA MET A 193 -0.19 -15.25 29.20
C MET A 193 -1.15 -15.31 30.39
N ASP A 194 -0.78 -15.99 31.48
CA ASP A 194 -1.61 -16.08 32.69
C ASP A 194 -1.86 -14.70 33.30
N ARG A 195 -0.88 -13.78 33.25
CA ARG A 195 -1.03 -12.39 33.69
C ARG A 195 -1.95 -11.58 32.77
N ALA A 196 -1.79 -11.73 31.47
CA ALA A 196 -2.56 -11.00 30.46
C ALA A 196 -4.05 -11.34 30.52
N GLN A 197 -4.43 -12.57 30.88
CA GLN A 197 -5.83 -12.96 31.09
C GLN A 197 -6.55 -12.12 32.16
N GLY A 198 -5.81 -11.49 33.08
CA GLY A 198 -6.36 -10.59 34.10
C GLY A 198 -6.66 -9.17 33.59
N ILE A 199 -6.30 -8.84 32.35
CA ILE A 199 -6.44 -7.51 31.75
C ILE A 199 -7.29 -7.64 30.47
N PRO A 200 -8.62 -7.66 30.58
CA PRO A 200 -9.49 -7.80 29.42
C PRO A 200 -9.42 -6.56 28.51
N ALA A 201 -9.66 -6.76 27.22
CA ALA A 201 -9.78 -5.66 26.28
C ALA A 201 -11.05 -4.84 26.56
N GLU A 202 -10.96 -3.52 26.43
CA GLU A 202 -12.12 -2.63 26.38
C GLU A 202 -12.86 -2.87 25.04
N GLU A 203 -14.12 -3.27 25.09
CA GLU A 203 -14.95 -3.38 23.88
C GLU A 203 -15.57 -2.03 23.53
N VAL A 204 -15.43 -1.62 22.27
CA VAL A 204 -15.92 -0.35 21.74
C VAL A 204 -16.77 -0.62 20.51
N THR A 205 -18.02 -0.16 20.53
CA THR A 205 -18.95 -0.31 19.41
C THR A 205 -18.90 0.88 18.44
N CYS A 206 -19.49 0.74 17.25
CA CYS A 206 -19.62 1.88 16.33
C CYS A 206 -20.40 3.05 16.95
N ALA A 207 -21.39 2.78 17.80
CA ALA A 207 -22.15 3.81 18.49
C ALA A 207 -21.27 4.61 19.47
N ASP A 208 -20.38 3.94 20.19
CA ASP A 208 -19.44 4.58 21.12
C ASP A 208 -18.43 5.46 20.36
N LEU A 209 -17.94 5.00 19.20
CA LEU A 209 -17.05 5.78 18.35
C LEU A 209 -17.69 7.09 17.86
N LEU A 210 -18.98 7.04 17.51
CA LEU A 210 -19.71 8.22 17.02
C LEU A 210 -20.08 9.20 18.15
N ALA A 211 -20.34 8.69 19.36
CA ALA A 211 -20.64 9.52 20.51
C ALA A 211 -19.44 10.41 20.92
N ASP A 212 -18.22 9.89 20.76
CA ASP A 212 -16.96 10.59 21.06
C ASP A 212 -16.37 11.33 19.84
N GLY A 213 -17.06 11.33 18.71
CA GLY A 213 -16.63 11.95 17.46
C GLY A 213 -16.64 13.49 17.51
N PRO A 214 -16.05 14.17 16.50
CA PRO A 214 -16.09 15.63 16.39
C PRO A 214 -17.53 16.17 16.43
N ALA A 215 -17.76 17.28 17.11
CA ALA A 215 -19.08 17.89 17.21
C ALA A 215 -19.71 18.10 15.81
N GLY A 216 -20.81 17.39 15.52
CA GLY A 216 -21.47 17.39 14.22
C GLY A 216 -21.30 16.10 13.40
N SER A 217 -20.54 15.10 13.89
CA SER A 217 -20.61 13.74 13.34
C SER A 217 -22.04 13.24 13.50
N THR A 218 -22.71 13.04 12.37
CA THR A 218 -24.00 12.36 12.34
C THR A 218 -23.81 10.99 12.99
N GLY A 219 -24.78 10.54 13.78
CA GLY A 219 -24.82 9.16 14.31
C GLY A 219 -25.04 8.12 13.22
N ASP A 220 -24.40 8.32 12.06
CA ASP A 220 -24.63 7.64 10.82
C ASP A 220 -23.70 6.44 10.71
N LEU A 221 -24.27 5.26 10.93
CA LEU A 221 -23.55 3.99 10.86
C LEU A 221 -23.17 3.62 9.41
N THR A 222 -23.73 4.28 8.39
CA THR A 222 -23.44 3.95 6.98
C THR A 222 -22.02 4.30 6.56
N GLN A 223 -21.24 4.99 7.40
CA GLN A 223 -19.82 5.26 7.17
C GLN A 223 -18.90 4.06 7.47
N PHE A 224 -19.44 3.00 8.08
CA PHE A 224 -18.72 1.79 8.46
C PHE A 224 -19.08 0.60 7.55
N GLY A 225 -18.24 -0.44 7.60
CA GLY A 225 -18.53 -1.71 6.93
C GLY A 225 -18.64 -1.59 5.42
N ALA A 226 -19.27 -2.60 4.83
CA ALA A 226 -19.50 -2.66 3.38
C ALA A 226 -20.28 -1.46 2.82
N GLU A 227 -21.09 -0.78 3.64
CA GLU A 227 -21.86 0.39 3.22
C GLU A 227 -20.94 1.61 3.07
N GLY A 228 -20.05 1.83 4.04
CA GLY A 228 -19.04 2.89 4.01
C GLY A 228 -17.82 2.61 3.14
N SER A 229 -17.64 1.36 2.71
CA SER A 229 -16.56 0.95 1.79
C SER A 229 -16.79 1.50 0.38
N PRO A 230 -15.90 2.35 -0.15
CA PRO A 230 -15.94 2.72 -1.56
C PRO A 230 -15.55 1.58 -2.51
N THR A 231 -14.85 0.54 -2.07
CA THR A 231 -14.52 -0.63 -2.91
C THR A 231 -15.29 -1.88 -2.49
N TRP A 232 -15.44 -2.82 -3.42
CA TRP A 232 -15.94 -4.16 -3.09
C TRP A 232 -15.32 -5.23 -4.01
N VAL A 233 -15.27 -6.45 -3.50
CA VAL A 233 -14.88 -7.66 -4.24
C VAL A 233 -16.11 -8.16 -5.00
N ASP A 234 -16.03 -8.24 -6.33
CA ASP A 234 -17.16 -8.70 -7.16
C ASP A 234 -17.30 -10.23 -7.10
N GLU A 235 -16.22 -10.94 -7.43
CA GLU A 235 -16.13 -12.40 -7.37
C GLU A 235 -14.73 -12.87 -6.95
N ILE A 236 -14.58 -14.16 -6.68
CA ILE A 236 -13.28 -14.79 -6.41
C ILE A 236 -12.99 -15.78 -7.55
N ARG A 237 -11.86 -15.59 -8.22
CA ARG A 237 -11.36 -16.50 -9.27
C ARG A 237 -10.18 -17.29 -8.71
N LEU A 238 -10.32 -18.60 -8.62
CA LEU A 238 -9.19 -19.46 -8.28
C LEU A 238 -8.30 -19.66 -9.50
N VAL A 239 -7.00 -19.45 -9.31
CA VAL A 239 -5.98 -19.66 -10.33
C VAL A 239 -5.16 -20.87 -9.92
N GLU A 240 -5.19 -21.89 -10.76
CA GLU A 240 -4.28 -23.03 -10.59
C GLU A 240 -2.86 -22.60 -10.98
N PRO A 241 -1.88 -22.78 -10.08
CA PRO A 241 -0.48 -22.50 -10.42
C PRO A 241 -0.04 -23.43 -11.56
N ASN A 242 0.23 -22.88 -12.74
CA ASN A 242 0.76 -23.64 -13.88
C ASN A 242 2.31 -23.74 -13.85
N ARG A 243 2.91 -23.80 -12.66
CA ARG A 243 4.37 -23.86 -12.50
C ARG A 243 4.83 -25.32 -12.51
N LEU A 244 5.62 -25.69 -13.50
CA LEU A 244 6.28 -27.00 -13.57
C LEU A 244 7.40 -27.06 -12.52
N GLY A 245 7.19 -27.80 -11.44
CA GLY A 245 8.25 -28.15 -10.49
C GLY A 245 9.14 -29.24 -11.08
N VAL A 246 10.40 -28.93 -11.39
CA VAL A 246 11.40 -29.91 -11.85
C VAL A 246 12.34 -30.22 -10.69
N LEU A 247 12.29 -31.47 -10.20
CA LEU A 247 13.23 -31.96 -9.20
C LEU A 247 14.48 -32.48 -9.89
N LEU A 248 15.65 -31.93 -9.54
CA LEU A 248 16.95 -32.41 -10.02
C LEU A 248 17.50 -33.40 -8.99
N GLU A 249 17.31 -34.70 -9.24
CA GLU A 249 17.82 -35.78 -8.38
C GLU A 249 19.20 -36.25 -8.84
N ASP A 250 19.97 -36.83 -7.91
CA ASP A 250 21.24 -37.53 -8.18
C ASP A 250 22.34 -36.72 -8.91
N ALA A 251 22.32 -35.40 -8.78
CA ALA A 251 23.35 -34.50 -9.29
C ALA A 251 24.29 -34.01 -8.17
N THR A 252 25.58 -33.83 -8.48
CA THR A 252 26.45 -33.05 -7.59
C THR A 252 25.95 -31.60 -7.53
N PRO A 253 26.24 -30.82 -6.47
CA PRO A 253 25.84 -29.42 -6.42
C PRO A 253 26.26 -28.60 -7.65
N GLU A 254 27.44 -28.91 -8.23
CA GLU A 254 27.94 -28.24 -9.42
C GLU A 254 27.13 -28.61 -10.67
N ASP A 255 26.81 -29.89 -10.86
CA ASP A 255 26.02 -30.35 -12.01
C ASP A 255 24.57 -29.89 -11.92
N ALA A 256 23.99 -29.89 -10.71
CA ALA A 256 22.67 -29.34 -10.46
C ALA A 256 22.64 -27.84 -10.84
N ALA A 257 23.64 -27.06 -10.43
CA ALA A 257 23.73 -25.65 -10.79
C ALA A 257 23.81 -25.42 -12.31
N LYS A 258 24.58 -26.25 -13.03
CA LYS A 258 24.64 -26.20 -14.51
C LYS A 258 23.29 -26.52 -15.15
N GLN A 259 22.61 -27.57 -14.67
CA GLN A 259 21.29 -27.96 -15.18
C GLN A 259 20.23 -26.89 -14.93
N VAL A 260 20.26 -26.24 -13.75
CA VAL A 260 19.40 -25.08 -13.46
C VAL A 260 19.69 -23.95 -14.43
N ALA A 261 20.96 -23.57 -14.61
CA ALA A 261 21.33 -22.48 -15.50
C ALA A 261 20.92 -22.74 -16.96
N GLU A 262 21.13 -23.96 -17.46
CA GLU A 262 20.70 -24.37 -18.81
C GLU A 262 19.18 -24.36 -18.97
N SER A 263 18.45 -24.89 -17.98
CA SER A 263 16.98 -24.92 -17.99
C SER A 263 16.40 -23.50 -17.96
N LEU A 264 16.98 -22.61 -17.14
CA LEU A 264 16.61 -21.19 -17.09
C LEU A 264 16.89 -20.49 -18.42
N ARG A 265 18.08 -20.67 -19.00
CA ARG A 265 18.41 -20.09 -20.32
C ARG A 265 17.45 -20.57 -21.40
N LYS A 266 17.13 -21.87 -21.42
CA LYS A 266 16.17 -22.44 -22.35
C LYS A 266 14.79 -21.82 -22.16
N ARG A 267 14.31 -21.74 -20.91
CA ARG A 267 12.99 -21.17 -20.63
C ARG A 267 12.92 -19.67 -20.94
N LEU A 268 13.97 -18.91 -20.65
CA LEU A 268 14.08 -17.50 -21.03
C LEU A 268 14.06 -17.32 -22.56
N ALA A 269 14.75 -18.18 -23.31
CA ALA A 269 14.72 -18.17 -24.77
C ALA A 269 13.34 -18.55 -25.33
N GLU A 270 12.67 -19.55 -24.74
CA GLU A 270 11.29 -19.90 -25.06
C GLU A 270 10.34 -18.73 -24.79
N LEU A 271 10.41 -18.11 -23.61
CA LEU A 271 9.60 -16.94 -23.25
C LEU A 271 9.86 -15.76 -24.18
N ALA A 272 11.12 -15.50 -24.55
CA ALA A 272 11.47 -14.46 -25.52
C ALA A 272 10.92 -14.78 -26.93
N ALA A 273 10.90 -16.05 -27.33
CA ALA A 273 10.32 -16.49 -28.60
C ALA A 273 8.78 -16.47 -28.58
N GLU A 274 8.14 -16.85 -27.47
CA GLU A 274 6.70 -16.73 -27.22
C GLU A 274 6.27 -15.25 -27.24
N SER A 275 7.06 -14.37 -26.62
CA SER A 275 6.91 -12.90 -26.70
C SER A 275 7.22 -12.33 -28.09
N GLY A 276 7.95 -13.07 -28.92
CA GLY A 276 8.16 -12.77 -30.34
C GLY A 276 7.05 -13.29 -31.25
N ALA A 277 6.26 -14.26 -30.79
CA ALA A 277 5.15 -14.89 -31.51
C ALA A 277 3.76 -14.35 -31.08
N GLY A 278 3.66 -13.70 -29.92
CA GLY A 278 2.53 -12.88 -29.48
C GLY A 278 3.00 -11.44 -29.24
N SER A 279 2.42 -10.51 -30.00
CA SER A 279 2.77 -9.07 -30.13
C SER A 279 3.83 -8.54 -29.16
N GLY A 280 5.04 -8.25 -29.68
CA GLY A 280 5.89 -7.22 -29.08
C GLY A 280 5.09 -5.92 -28.85
N PRO A 281 5.59 -4.98 -28.04
CA PRO A 281 4.83 -3.82 -27.58
C PRO A 281 3.94 -3.26 -28.70
N ALA A 282 2.63 -3.30 -28.51
CA ALA A 282 1.71 -2.91 -29.56
C ALA A 282 1.75 -1.39 -29.72
N SER A 283 1.66 -0.90 -30.97
CA SER A 283 1.31 0.50 -31.19
C SER A 283 -0.16 0.68 -30.83
N LEU A 284 -0.42 1.55 -29.86
CA LEU A 284 -1.75 1.80 -29.32
C LEU A 284 -2.21 3.21 -29.73
N PRO A 285 -3.49 3.41 -30.09
CA PRO A 285 -3.97 4.70 -30.53
C PRO A 285 -3.94 5.74 -29.41
N ARG A 286 -3.71 7.01 -29.78
CA ARG A 286 -3.77 8.18 -28.88
C ARG A 286 -5.08 8.94 -29.05
N TYR A 287 -5.51 9.62 -27.99
CA TYR A 287 -6.71 10.46 -27.98
C TYR A 287 -6.44 11.82 -27.32
N PRO A 288 -5.46 12.61 -27.81
CA PRO A 288 -5.07 13.87 -27.18
C PRO A 288 -6.23 14.86 -27.15
N GLY A 289 -6.40 15.58 -26.04
CA GLY A 289 -7.49 16.54 -25.85
C GLY A 289 -8.83 15.91 -25.45
N GLY A 290 -8.95 14.59 -25.45
CA GLY A 290 -10.07 13.85 -24.87
C GLY A 290 -10.01 13.88 -23.34
N LYS A 291 -10.22 15.04 -22.72
CA LYS A 291 -10.06 15.22 -21.26
C LYS A 291 -11.08 14.46 -20.42
N GLU A 292 -12.30 14.31 -20.94
CA GLU A 292 -13.34 13.57 -20.24
C GLU A 292 -12.91 12.09 -20.08
N LYS A 293 -12.98 11.58 -18.86
CA LYS A 293 -12.52 10.23 -18.50
C LYS A 293 -11.02 9.96 -18.75
N SER A 294 -10.17 10.99 -18.76
CA SER A 294 -8.72 10.81 -18.86
C SER A 294 -8.19 9.82 -17.81
N ILE A 295 -7.16 9.05 -18.15
CA ILE A 295 -6.48 8.15 -17.21
C ILE A 295 -5.14 8.78 -16.83
N TRP A 296 -4.94 9.00 -15.55
CA TRP A 296 -3.72 9.60 -15.00
C TRP A 296 -2.76 8.51 -14.53
N VAL A 297 -1.47 8.70 -14.79
CA VAL A 297 -0.38 7.85 -14.30
C VAL A 297 0.57 8.73 -13.50
N VAL A 298 0.70 8.47 -12.20
CA VAL A 298 1.71 9.13 -11.38
C VAL A 298 3.05 8.50 -11.69
N ALA A 299 3.91 9.27 -12.35
CA ALA A 299 5.20 8.82 -12.83
C ALA A 299 6.21 8.81 -11.69
N GLU A 300 6.85 7.67 -11.48
CA GLU A 300 7.98 7.52 -10.58
C GLU A 300 9.31 7.60 -11.32
N THR A 301 10.28 8.24 -10.67
CA THR A 301 11.65 8.42 -11.15
C THR A 301 12.60 7.73 -10.20
N THR A 302 13.59 7.05 -10.75
CA THR A 302 14.74 6.49 -10.06
C THR A 302 15.98 7.34 -10.36
N ARG A 303 17.13 6.99 -9.79
CA ARG A 303 18.41 7.60 -10.18
C ARG A 303 18.78 7.40 -11.65
N GLN A 304 18.21 6.38 -12.30
CA GLN A 304 18.52 6.00 -13.68
C GLN A 304 17.54 6.58 -14.70
N GLY A 305 16.49 7.28 -14.27
CA GLY A 305 15.46 7.83 -15.16
C GLY A 305 14.06 7.47 -14.69
N LEU A 306 13.13 7.24 -15.62
CA LEU A 306 11.79 6.75 -15.24
C LEU A 306 11.88 5.33 -14.68
N ALA A 307 11.13 5.07 -13.61
CA ALA A 307 10.94 3.72 -13.11
C ALA A 307 10.26 2.86 -14.19
N HIS A 308 10.67 1.60 -14.33
CA HIS A 308 10.12 0.71 -15.36
C HIS A 308 8.60 0.58 -15.26
N VAL A 309 8.07 0.50 -14.03
CA VAL A 309 6.63 0.45 -13.75
C VAL A 309 5.87 1.67 -14.29
N THR A 310 6.48 2.85 -14.38
CA THR A 310 5.87 4.02 -15.02
C THR A 310 5.56 3.73 -16.50
N LEU A 311 6.47 3.03 -17.19
CA LEU A 311 6.31 2.66 -18.60
C LEU A 311 5.19 1.62 -18.78
N GLU A 312 5.16 0.64 -17.89
CA GLU A 312 4.12 -0.38 -17.83
C GLU A 312 2.72 0.26 -17.62
N MET A 313 2.60 1.19 -16.66
CA MET A 313 1.36 1.89 -16.37
C MET A 313 0.89 2.78 -17.52
N LEU A 314 1.80 3.49 -18.20
CA LEU A 314 1.47 4.27 -19.39
C LEU A 314 0.97 3.37 -20.54
N GLY A 315 1.63 2.23 -20.73
CA GLY A 315 1.19 1.22 -21.70
C GLY A 315 -0.21 0.69 -21.39
N LYS A 316 -0.47 0.35 -20.13
CA LYS A 316 -1.80 -0.11 -19.71
C LYS A 316 -2.86 0.99 -19.82
N ALA A 317 -2.54 2.22 -19.45
CA ALA A 317 -3.44 3.35 -19.64
C ALA A 317 -3.80 3.54 -21.13
N ARG A 318 -2.83 3.34 -22.05
CA ARG A 318 -3.10 3.35 -23.49
C ARG A 318 -4.03 2.25 -23.95
N GLU A 319 -3.87 1.04 -23.41
CA GLU A 319 -4.76 -0.07 -23.71
C GLU A 319 -6.20 0.28 -23.31
N LEU A 320 -6.38 0.75 -22.07
CA LEU A 320 -7.68 1.10 -21.49
C LEU A 320 -8.35 2.29 -22.21
N THR A 321 -7.57 3.30 -22.62
CA THR A 321 -8.12 4.48 -23.30
C THR A 321 -8.71 4.19 -24.68
N GLN A 322 -8.49 3.00 -25.24
CA GLN A 322 -9.24 2.52 -26.40
C GLN A 322 -10.74 2.38 -26.12
N ASN A 323 -11.14 2.16 -24.86
CA ASN A 323 -12.54 2.11 -24.45
C ASN A 323 -13.07 3.49 -24.06
N THR A 324 -12.33 4.26 -23.26
CA THR A 324 -12.76 5.59 -22.79
C THR A 324 -12.68 6.67 -23.87
N LYS A 325 -11.87 6.46 -24.91
CA LYS A 325 -11.56 7.44 -25.98
C LYS A 325 -11.02 8.76 -25.41
N SER A 326 -10.18 8.66 -24.39
CA SER A 326 -9.66 9.79 -23.62
C SER A 326 -8.13 9.87 -23.63
N GLU A 327 -7.60 11.01 -23.20
CA GLU A 327 -6.16 11.20 -23.11
C GLU A 327 -5.53 10.41 -21.95
N VAL A 328 -4.25 10.09 -22.11
CA VAL A 328 -3.38 9.59 -21.02
C VAL A 328 -2.54 10.74 -20.49
N VAL A 329 -2.63 10.97 -19.19
CA VAL A 329 -1.94 12.06 -18.51
C VAL A 329 -0.87 11.49 -17.59
N ALA A 330 0.39 11.84 -17.80
CA ALA A 330 1.44 11.56 -16.82
C ALA A 330 1.49 12.68 -15.78
N VAL A 331 1.63 12.35 -14.50
CA VAL A 331 1.88 13.30 -13.42
C VAL A 331 3.32 13.10 -12.95
N LEU A 332 4.19 14.07 -13.25
CA LEU A 332 5.59 14.07 -12.83
C LEU A 332 5.75 14.89 -11.55
N ILE A 333 6.08 14.23 -10.44
CA ILE A 333 6.34 14.87 -9.15
C ILE A 333 7.86 15.05 -8.98
N ALA A 334 8.41 15.95 -9.77
CA ALA A 334 9.83 16.29 -9.80
C ALA A 334 10.03 17.61 -10.55
N PRO A 335 11.20 18.28 -10.40
CA PRO A 335 11.56 19.39 -11.28
C PRO A 335 11.50 18.98 -12.76
N GLN A 336 10.99 19.88 -13.62
CA GLN A 336 10.86 19.58 -15.04
C GLN A 336 12.22 19.31 -15.70
N GLN A 337 12.32 18.18 -16.40
CA GLN A 337 13.46 17.85 -17.25
C GLN A 337 12.96 17.47 -18.65
N ASP A 338 13.43 18.16 -19.69
CA ASP A 338 12.95 17.96 -21.06
C ASP A 338 13.15 16.52 -21.56
N SER A 339 14.22 15.85 -21.13
CA SER A 339 14.47 14.44 -21.44
C SER A 339 13.40 13.53 -20.86
N THR A 340 13.02 13.74 -19.60
CA THR A 340 11.96 12.97 -18.91
C THR A 340 10.59 13.23 -19.53
N ILE A 341 10.29 14.48 -19.89
CA ILE A 341 9.05 14.82 -20.59
C ILE A 341 8.99 14.13 -21.96
N ALA A 342 10.09 14.15 -22.72
CA ALA A 342 10.18 13.49 -24.02
C ALA A 342 10.05 11.96 -23.87
N GLU A 343 10.61 11.38 -22.82
CA GLU A 343 10.49 9.95 -22.52
C GLU A 343 9.04 9.58 -22.19
N LEU A 344 8.38 10.29 -21.26
CA LEU A 344 6.96 10.11 -20.93
C LEU A 344 6.08 10.21 -22.18
N ALA A 345 6.34 11.22 -23.04
CA ALA A 345 5.62 11.38 -24.30
C ALA A 345 5.84 10.18 -25.23
N SER A 346 7.09 9.72 -25.40
CA SER A 346 7.44 8.57 -26.25
C SER A 346 6.85 7.25 -25.75
N GLN A 347 6.59 7.16 -24.45
CA GLN A 347 6.02 5.99 -23.77
C GLN A 347 4.49 6.03 -23.69
N GLY A 348 3.88 7.07 -24.26
CA GLY A 348 2.43 7.14 -24.39
C GLY A 348 1.76 8.14 -23.47
N ALA A 349 2.38 9.22 -23.00
CA ALA A 349 1.65 10.36 -22.43
C ALA A 349 1.18 11.32 -23.55
N ASP A 350 -0.08 11.77 -23.51
CA ASP A 350 -0.58 12.89 -24.34
C ASP A 350 -0.31 14.25 -23.67
N ARG A 351 -0.33 14.24 -22.34
CA ARG A 351 -0.16 15.40 -21.49
C ARG A 351 0.69 15.02 -20.29
N VAL A 352 1.55 15.94 -19.85
CA VAL A 352 2.33 15.83 -18.63
C VAL A 352 1.96 16.98 -17.69
N LEU A 353 1.44 16.63 -16.52
CA LEU A 353 1.26 17.54 -15.40
C LEU A 353 2.54 17.49 -14.56
N VAL A 354 3.21 18.61 -14.39
CA VAL A 354 4.45 18.70 -13.59
C VAL A 354 4.14 19.35 -12.26
N LEU A 355 4.41 18.65 -11.16
CA LEU A 355 4.40 19.18 -9.81
C LEU A 355 5.86 19.26 -9.33
N ASP A 356 6.46 20.45 -9.43
CA ASP A 356 7.80 20.68 -8.91
C ASP A 356 7.78 20.63 -7.37
N ASN A 357 8.29 19.54 -6.82
CA ASN A 357 8.30 19.30 -5.38
C ASN A 357 9.56 19.83 -4.66
N SER A 358 10.49 20.48 -5.37
CA SER A 358 11.76 20.93 -4.80
C SER A 358 11.60 21.89 -3.61
N GLN A 359 10.50 22.63 -3.56
CA GLN A 359 10.19 23.59 -2.49
C GLN A 359 9.11 23.11 -1.50
N ILE A 360 8.42 22.02 -1.80
CA ILE A 360 7.27 21.55 -1.00
C ILE A 360 7.51 20.19 -0.32
N GLY A 361 8.64 19.54 -0.60
CA GLY A 361 9.12 18.37 0.14
C GLY A 361 9.02 17.06 -0.64
N PRO A 362 9.22 15.92 0.05
CA PRO A 362 9.24 14.61 -0.59
C PRO A 362 7.87 14.23 -1.16
N VAL A 363 7.83 13.21 -2.04
CA VAL A 363 6.59 12.69 -2.64
C VAL A 363 5.57 12.29 -1.58
N TYR A 364 6.05 11.75 -0.47
CA TYR A 364 5.28 11.38 0.71
C TYR A 364 5.08 12.56 1.70
N GLY A 365 5.28 13.80 1.30
CA GLY A 365 4.97 14.98 2.11
C GLY A 365 3.48 15.36 2.04
N MET A 366 2.99 16.07 3.05
CA MET A 366 1.61 16.55 3.12
C MET A 366 1.27 17.54 2.00
N ALA A 367 2.24 18.38 1.61
CA ALA A 367 2.06 19.37 0.56
C ALA A 367 1.84 18.73 -0.82
N VAL A 368 2.58 17.66 -1.14
CA VAL A 368 2.44 16.93 -2.41
C VAL A 368 1.07 16.26 -2.49
N GLY A 369 0.64 15.56 -1.43
CA GLY A 369 -0.68 14.93 -1.37
C GLY A 369 -1.82 15.93 -1.55
N ARG A 370 -1.71 17.13 -0.95
CA ARG A 370 -2.66 18.24 -1.12
C ARG A 370 -2.75 18.73 -2.55
N ALA A 371 -1.61 19.05 -3.15
CA ALA A 371 -1.55 19.57 -4.52
C ALA A 371 -2.12 18.56 -5.53
N LEU A 372 -1.78 17.28 -5.38
CA LEU A 372 -2.33 16.23 -6.22
C LEU A 372 -3.85 16.08 -6.03
N ALA A 373 -4.34 16.12 -4.79
CA ALA A 373 -5.76 16.04 -4.51
C ALA A 373 -6.56 17.20 -5.11
N GLU A 374 -6.05 18.42 -5.03
CA GLU A 374 -6.66 19.59 -5.67
C GLU A 374 -6.73 19.41 -7.20
N ALA A 375 -5.66 18.92 -7.82
CA ALA A 375 -5.63 18.65 -9.27
C ALA A 375 -6.65 17.57 -9.67
N VAL A 376 -6.68 16.46 -8.93
CA VAL A 376 -7.61 15.34 -9.17
C VAL A 376 -9.06 15.76 -8.97
N GLN A 377 -9.36 16.54 -7.93
CA GLN A 377 -10.71 17.05 -7.67
C GLN A 377 -11.16 18.07 -8.73
N LYS A 378 -10.24 18.84 -9.29
CA LYS A 378 -10.52 19.82 -10.34
C LYS A 378 -10.85 19.16 -11.69
N GLU A 379 -10.12 18.11 -12.06
CA GLU A 379 -10.25 17.50 -13.39
C GLU A 379 -11.09 16.21 -13.41
N LEU A 380 -11.32 15.57 -12.26
CA LEU A 380 -12.12 14.36 -12.10
C LEU A 380 -11.79 13.29 -13.17
N PRO A 381 -10.53 12.80 -13.22
CA PRO A 381 -10.15 11.76 -14.16
C PRO A 381 -10.98 10.49 -13.95
N TYR A 382 -10.96 9.58 -14.93
CA TYR A 382 -11.61 8.28 -14.77
C TYR A 382 -10.86 7.38 -13.79
N ALA A 383 -9.53 7.42 -13.85
CA ALA A 383 -8.66 6.67 -12.97
C ALA A 383 -7.33 7.40 -12.75
N VAL A 384 -6.71 7.16 -11.59
CA VAL A 384 -5.34 7.56 -11.28
C VAL A 384 -4.56 6.31 -10.86
N LEU A 385 -3.50 6.02 -11.60
CA LEU A 385 -2.64 4.86 -11.44
C LEU A 385 -1.35 5.23 -10.74
N PHE A 386 -0.98 4.45 -9.74
CA PHE A 386 0.24 4.58 -8.95
C PHE A 386 1.02 3.27 -9.02
N ALA A 387 2.34 3.32 -8.83
CA ALA A 387 3.09 2.11 -8.57
C ALA A 387 2.87 1.64 -7.12
N SER A 388 2.92 0.33 -6.89
CA SER A 388 2.88 -0.26 -5.54
C SER A 388 4.22 -0.20 -4.79
N THR A 389 5.01 0.85 -5.02
CA THR A 389 6.28 1.16 -4.35
C THR A 389 6.04 1.80 -2.97
N ALA A 390 7.12 2.07 -2.22
CA ALA A 390 7.00 2.70 -0.91
C ALA A 390 6.34 4.09 -0.97
N ASP A 391 6.63 4.87 -2.03
CA ASP A 391 6.08 6.21 -2.24
C ASP A 391 4.69 6.16 -2.88
N GLY A 392 4.50 5.34 -3.91
CA GLY A 392 3.23 5.25 -4.63
C GLY A 392 2.09 4.72 -3.74
N ARG A 393 2.33 3.69 -2.91
CA ARG A 393 1.32 3.21 -1.94
C ARG A 393 0.90 4.29 -0.96
N ASP A 394 1.87 5.02 -0.44
CA ASP A 394 1.64 6.00 0.61
C ASP A 394 0.89 7.23 0.07
N LEU A 395 1.31 7.76 -1.09
CA LEU A 395 0.64 8.87 -1.76
C LEU A 395 -0.78 8.50 -2.20
N ALA A 396 -0.98 7.31 -2.80
CA ALA A 396 -2.29 6.85 -3.23
C ALA A 396 -3.28 6.71 -2.07
N SER A 397 -2.82 6.15 -0.95
CA SER A 397 -3.64 5.93 0.24
C SER A 397 -4.08 7.25 0.87
N ARG A 398 -3.18 8.24 0.95
CA ARG A 398 -3.53 9.57 1.46
C ARG A 398 -4.45 10.33 0.51
N LEU A 399 -4.25 10.21 -0.80
CA LEU A 399 -5.18 10.76 -1.78
C LEU A 399 -6.58 10.13 -1.63
N ALA A 400 -6.65 8.81 -1.45
CA ALA A 400 -7.90 8.07 -1.27
C ALA A 400 -8.66 8.52 -0.02
N ALA A 401 -7.97 8.62 1.13
CA ALA A 401 -8.57 9.11 2.36
C ALA A 401 -9.05 10.56 2.26
N ARG A 402 -8.23 11.44 1.69
CA ARG A 402 -8.54 12.87 1.53
C ARG A 402 -9.76 13.14 0.66
N LEU A 403 -9.91 12.38 -0.43
CA LEU A 403 -10.99 12.54 -1.40
C LEU A 403 -12.15 11.57 -1.17
N GLU A 404 -12.08 10.73 -0.14
CA GLU A 404 -13.04 9.68 0.17
C GLU A 404 -13.28 8.70 -0.99
N LEU A 405 -12.20 8.35 -1.71
CA LEU A 405 -12.23 7.50 -2.90
C LEU A 405 -11.83 6.05 -2.59
N GLY A 406 -12.34 5.13 -3.40
CA GLY A 406 -11.93 3.74 -3.40
C GLY A 406 -10.55 3.54 -4.01
N LEU A 407 -9.71 2.77 -3.30
CA LEU A 407 -8.35 2.44 -3.71
C LEU A 407 -8.16 0.93 -3.73
N THR A 408 -7.88 0.36 -4.91
CA THR A 408 -7.41 -1.02 -5.00
C THR A 408 -5.90 -1.07 -4.89
N GLY A 409 -5.41 -1.75 -3.87
CA GLY A 409 -3.98 -1.95 -3.67
C GLY A 409 -3.48 -3.20 -4.37
N ASP A 410 -2.29 -3.11 -4.97
CA ASP A 410 -1.55 -4.26 -5.48
C ASP A 410 -2.23 -4.99 -6.63
N ALA A 411 -2.90 -4.24 -7.50
CA ALA A 411 -3.46 -4.79 -8.72
C ALA A 411 -2.33 -5.31 -9.65
N ILE A 412 -2.64 -6.40 -10.34
CA ILE A 412 -1.74 -7.07 -11.27
C ILE A 412 -2.16 -6.82 -12.72
N ASP A 413 -3.42 -6.45 -12.93
CA ASP A 413 -3.94 -6.07 -14.23
C ASP A 413 -5.24 -5.25 -14.08
N LEU A 414 -5.65 -4.60 -15.16
CA LEU A 414 -6.82 -3.72 -15.25
C LEU A 414 -7.63 -4.02 -16.52
N GLU A 415 -8.95 -4.01 -16.40
CA GLU A 415 -9.85 -4.19 -17.54
C GLU A 415 -11.00 -3.17 -17.47
N ILE A 416 -11.62 -2.87 -18.60
CA ILE A 416 -12.90 -2.14 -18.64
C ILE A 416 -13.97 -3.12 -19.10
N ASP A 417 -14.99 -3.33 -18.26
CA ASP A 417 -16.11 -4.22 -18.58
C ASP A 417 -17.08 -3.62 -19.60
N ALA A 418 -18.10 -4.38 -19.98
CA ALA A 418 -19.09 -3.97 -20.97
C ALA A 418 -19.92 -2.75 -20.51
N GLU A 419 -20.03 -2.53 -19.19
CA GLU A 419 -20.71 -1.39 -18.57
C GLU A 419 -19.80 -0.16 -18.46
N GLY A 420 -18.52 -0.28 -18.83
CA GLY A 420 -17.55 0.81 -18.77
C GLY A 420 -16.97 1.06 -17.38
N ARG A 421 -16.99 0.06 -16.49
CA ARG A 421 -16.40 0.10 -15.13
C ARG A 421 -14.98 -0.46 -15.15
N LEU A 422 -14.11 0.08 -14.29
CA LEU A 422 -12.72 -0.38 -14.18
C LEU A 422 -12.65 -1.59 -13.26
N VAL A 423 -12.44 -2.75 -13.86
CA VAL A 423 -12.17 -4.01 -13.16
C VAL A 423 -10.70 -4.05 -12.78
N GLN A 424 -10.42 -4.13 -11.48
CA GLN A 424 -9.07 -4.10 -10.92
C GLN A 424 -8.72 -5.49 -10.41
N LEU A 425 -7.82 -6.21 -11.10
CA LEU A 425 -7.50 -7.60 -10.76
C LEU A 425 -6.43 -7.62 -9.67
N LYS A 426 -6.78 -8.13 -8.48
CA LYS A 426 -5.87 -8.20 -7.32
C LYS A 426 -5.66 -9.65 -6.86
N PRO A 427 -4.42 -10.11 -6.66
CA PRO A 427 -4.14 -11.39 -6.04
C PRO A 427 -4.50 -11.35 -4.55
N ALA A 428 -5.00 -12.47 -4.05
CA ALA A 428 -5.34 -12.68 -2.65
C ALA A 428 -4.84 -14.05 -2.18
N LEU A 429 -4.70 -14.22 -0.86
CA LEU A 429 -4.40 -15.51 -0.20
C LEU A 429 -3.16 -16.20 -0.79
N GLY A 430 -2.04 -15.47 -0.88
CA GLY A 430 -0.78 -16.01 -1.40
C GLY A 430 -0.74 -16.19 -2.92
N GLY A 431 -1.66 -15.54 -3.67
CA GLY A 431 -1.64 -15.48 -5.13
C GLY A 431 -2.39 -16.60 -5.85
N ASN A 432 -2.96 -17.57 -5.12
CA ASN A 432 -3.80 -18.64 -5.71
C ASN A 432 -5.22 -18.15 -6.04
N VAL A 433 -5.58 -16.94 -5.61
CA VAL A 433 -6.86 -16.31 -5.88
C VAL A 433 -6.62 -14.97 -6.58
N ILE A 434 -7.34 -14.70 -7.65
CA ILE A 434 -7.51 -13.37 -8.23
C ILE A 434 -8.92 -12.88 -7.89
N ALA A 435 -9.00 -11.70 -7.29
CA ALA A 435 -10.23 -11.01 -6.96
C ALA A 435 -10.39 -9.79 -7.89
N PRO A 436 -11.42 -9.75 -8.75
CA PRO A 436 -11.83 -8.53 -9.41
C PRO A 436 -12.43 -7.56 -8.38
N ILE A 437 -11.83 -6.38 -8.28
CA ILE A 437 -12.27 -5.29 -7.40
C ILE A 437 -12.91 -4.20 -8.24
N LEU A 438 -14.03 -3.68 -7.75
CA LEU A 438 -14.74 -2.55 -8.33
C LEU A 438 -14.82 -1.40 -7.32
N SER A 439 -14.93 -0.17 -7.83
CA SER A 439 -15.08 1.04 -7.02
C SER A 439 -16.47 1.66 -7.21
N LYS A 440 -17.05 2.15 -6.11
CA LYS A 440 -18.32 2.89 -6.07
C LYS A 440 -18.10 4.38 -6.36
N THR A 441 -16.85 4.82 -6.36
CA THR A 441 -16.44 6.22 -6.50
C THR A 441 -15.63 6.42 -7.78
N LEU A 442 -15.67 7.65 -8.30
CA LEU A 442 -14.75 8.10 -9.34
C LEU A 442 -13.98 9.34 -8.84
N PRO A 443 -12.69 9.51 -9.19
CA PRO A 443 -11.83 8.57 -9.95
C PRO A 443 -11.62 7.22 -9.26
N ASN A 444 -11.31 6.19 -10.06
CA ASN A 444 -10.75 4.94 -9.54
C ASN A 444 -9.29 5.18 -9.15
N LEU A 445 -8.89 4.84 -7.93
CA LEU A 445 -7.48 4.85 -7.54
C LEU A 445 -6.95 3.43 -7.51
N VAL A 446 -5.77 3.21 -8.09
CA VAL A 446 -5.16 1.88 -8.18
C VAL A 446 -3.66 1.98 -7.93
N THR A 447 -3.12 1.11 -7.08
CA THR A 447 -1.68 0.82 -7.08
C THR A 447 -1.39 -0.47 -7.85
N LEU A 448 -0.42 -0.43 -8.76
CA LEU A 448 -0.05 -1.53 -9.65
C LEU A 448 1.29 -2.14 -9.23
N ARG A 449 1.34 -3.47 -9.12
CA ARG A 449 2.56 -4.22 -8.79
C ARG A 449 3.57 -4.08 -9.95
N PRO A 450 4.80 -3.59 -9.69
CA PRO A 450 5.85 -3.52 -10.70
C PRO A 450 6.16 -4.88 -11.34
N GLY A 451 6.44 -4.89 -12.64
CA GLY A 451 6.98 -6.07 -13.34
C GLY A 451 5.92 -7.07 -13.83
N LEU A 452 4.64 -6.72 -13.78
CA LEU A 452 3.53 -7.61 -14.18
C LEU A 452 2.82 -7.18 -15.47
N LEU A 453 2.99 -5.93 -15.86
CA LEU A 453 2.36 -5.33 -17.03
C LEU A 453 3.42 -5.12 -18.12
N THR A 454 2.97 -4.94 -19.36
CA THR A 454 3.86 -4.74 -20.51
C THR A 454 3.80 -3.28 -20.96
N PRO A 455 4.94 -2.59 -21.11
CA PRO A 455 4.97 -1.25 -21.70
C PRO A 455 4.43 -1.25 -23.15
N ALA A 456 3.89 -0.13 -23.60
CA ALA A 456 3.54 0.05 -25.02
C ALA A 456 4.79 0.18 -25.89
N ALA A 457 4.62 0.13 -27.23
CA ALA A 457 5.71 0.48 -28.12
C ALA A 457 6.14 1.92 -27.90
N THR A 458 7.44 2.11 -27.68
CA THR A 458 8.05 3.44 -27.72
C THR A 458 7.76 4.07 -29.08
N GLU A 459 7.29 5.32 -29.05
CA GLU A 459 7.02 6.15 -30.23
C GLU A 459 8.04 7.29 -30.29
N PRO A 460 9.18 7.11 -30.98
CA PRO A 460 10.20 8.14 -31.06
C PRO A 460 9.66 9.42 -31.70
N GLY A 461 9.91 10.56 -31.04
CA GLY A 461 9.46 11.87 -31.53
C GLY A 461 8.01 12.24 -31.19
N ALA A 462 7.30 11.40 -30.43
CA ALA A 462 6.01 11.80 -29.85
C ALA A 462 6.19 13.00 -28.91
N THR A 463 5.19 13.88 -28.88
CA THR A 463 5.17 15.07 -28.02
C THR A 463 3.98 15.02 -27.07
N ALA A 464 4.14 15.64 -25.91
CA ALA A 464 3.08 15.80 -24.92
C ALA A 464 2.88 17.28 -24.60
N THR A 465 1.64 17.67 -24.30
CA THR A 465 1.35 18.99 -23.76
C THR A 465 1.81 19.06 -22.30
N VAL A 466 2.49 20.13 -21.89
CA VAL A 466 3.03 20.26 -20.52
C VAL A 466 2.28 21.35 -19.77
N GLU A 467 1.79 21.04 -18.57
CA GLU A 467 1.13 21.98 -17.67
C GLU A 467 1.73 21.89 -16.27
N GLN A 468 1.89 23.03 -15.60
CA GLN A 468 2.45 23.11 -14.26
C GLN A 468 1.34 23.08 -13.23
N LEU A 469 1.43 22.16 -12.27
CA LEU A 469 0.56 22.12 -11.10
C LEU A 469 1.07 23.11 -10.05
N PRO A 470 0.17 23.82 -9.34
CA PRO A 470 0.58 24.70 -8.25
C PRO A 470 1.27 23.91 -7.13
N ALA A 471 2.50 24.28 -6.83
CA ALA A 471 3.22 23.79 -5.65
C ALA A 471 2.97 24.75 -4.48
N VAL A 472 2.01 24.41 -3.61
CA VAL A 472 1.68 25.22 -2.43
C VAL A 472 2.37 24.63 -1.20
N PRO A 473 3.24 25.38 -0.50
CA PRO A 473 3.86 24.92 0.74
C PRO A 473 2.83 24.55 1.81
N PHE A 474 3.22 23.64 2.70
CA PHE A 474 2.42 23.26 3.85
C PHE A 474 3.09 23.77 5.13
N ASP A 475 2.37 24.59 5.90
CA ASP A 475 2.88 25.21 7.13
C ASP A 475 2.70 24.33 8.40
N GLY A 476 2.18 23.10 8.25
CA GLY A 476 1.94 22.18 9.37
C GLY A 476 3.06 21.17 9.62
N PRO A 477 2.88 20.26 10.60
CA PRO A 477 3.86 19.23 10.90
C PRO A 477 3.99 18.24 9.73
N ASP A 478 5.21 18.03 9.26
CA ASP A 478 5.52 17.13 8.15
C ASP A 478 6.86 16.42 8.40
N VAL A 479 7.18 15.47 7.54
CA VAL A 479 8.41 14.68 7.61
C VAL A 479 9.59 15.45 7.02
N ARG A 480 10.74 15.36 7.68
CA ARG A 480 12.01 15.92 7.21
C ARG A 480 12.99 14.81 6.83
N LEU A 481 13.44 14.81 5.58
CA LEU A 481 14.56 13.98 5.13
C LEU A 481 15.87 14.47 5.74
N LEU A 482 16.54 13.59 6.50
CA LEU A 482 17.85 13.86 7.09
C LEU A 482 18.98 13.27 6.24
N LYS A 483 18.78 12.07 5.71
CA LYS A 483 19.79 11.33 4.94
C LYS A 483 19.11 10.37 3.97
N GLU A 484 19.72 10.18 2.82
CA GLU A 484 19.32 9.15 1.86
C GLU A 484 20.53 8.30 1.47
N GLU A 485 20.34 6.98 1.52
CA GLU A 485 21.33 5.97 1.20
C GLU A 485 20.76 5.05 0.14
N PHE A 486 21.57 4.75 -0.87
CA PHE A 486 21.14 3.92 -1.98
C PHE A 486 21.91 2.62 -1.91
N GLN A 487 21.20 1.51 -2.12
CA GLN A 487 21.77 0.19 -2.11
C GLN A 487 21.66 -0.40 -3.51
N GLU A 488 22.77 -0.39 -4.25
CA GLU A 488 22.86 -1.20 -5.45
C GLU A 488 22.90 -2.68 -5.04
N ASP A 489 22.16 -3.53 -5.75
CA ASP A 489 22.33 -4.98 -5.63
C ASP A 489 23.64 -5.40 -6.31
N GLU A 490 24.77 -5.00 -5.72
CA GLU A 490 26.10 -5.32 -6.22
C GLU A 490 26.28 -6.83 -6.34
N VAL A 491 25.65 -7.62 -5.46
CA VAL A 491 25.73 -9.08 -5.48
C VAL A 491 24.95 -9.66 -6.66
N GLY A 492 23.72 -9.19 -6.90
CA GLY A 492 22.94 -9.56 -8.08
C GLY A 492 23.61 -9.16 -9.39
N LEU A 493 24.21 -7.97 -9.45
CA LEU A 493 25.00 -7.49 -10.60
C LEU A 493 26.28 -8.30 -10.83
N ILE A 494 26.98 -8.70 -9.77
CA ILE A 494 28.17 -9.57 -9.86
C ILE A 494 27.78 -10.99 -10.29
N LEU A 495 26.59 -11.47 -9.92
CA LEU A 495 26.09 -12.79 -10.34
C LEU A 495 25.47 -12.78 -11.75
N ALA A 496 25.03 -11.62 -12.24
CA ALA A 496 24.44 -11.43 -13.57
C ALA A 496 25.47 -11.15 -14.67
N ASN A 497 26.64 -10.60 -14.31
CA ASN A 497 27.79 -10.38 -15.20
C ASN A 497 28.78 -11.55 -15.14
#